data_AF-W7V0X5-F1
#
_entry.id   AF-W7V0X5-F1
#
_cell.length_a   1.000
_cell.length_b   1.000
_cell.length_c   1.000
_cell.angle_alpha   90.00
_cell.angle_beta   90.00
_cell.angle_gamma   90.00
#
_symmetry.space_group_name_H-M   'P 1'
#
loop_
_entity.id
_entity.type
_entity.pdbx_description
1 polymer ?
#
loop_
_entity_poly.entity_id
_entity_poly.type
_entity_poly.pdbx_seq_one_letter_code
_entity_poly.pdbx_strand_id
1 'polypeptide(L)'
;MNVIVSLDSQSFTSKPQVDAEVGTIRNRLGSSTTHSKLTLEQLGEYLHRGYTIQGALLRDNQNVDESTEERFLEQQLFYVVIDNTYISKLIGVKYKSPEAIETLEAILKICRRAGVKPCIIYESFTSGSKDLHGATIKKFLVIFAADEHVTDFETSRKIIEALISLFPTADKACSDPASILYGTSPDKPIYIYNEANSIESLLNCSSATKKSTSKRRHRKEDCTVADIKVKRLW
;
A
#
# COMPACT_ATOMS: atom_id res chain seq x y z
N MET A 1 -4.08 -0.77 -16.79
CA MET A 1 -3.53 -2.15 -16.71
C MET A 1 -4.50 -3.04 -15.97
N ASN A 2 -4.43 -4.36 -16.17
CA ASN A 2 -5.15 -5.31 -15.31
C ASN A 2 -4.17 -5.86 -14.27
N VAL A 3 -4.68 -6.13 -13.07
CA VAL A 3 -3.97 -6.79 -11.97
C VAL A 3 -4.80 -7.95 -11.45
N ILE A 4 -4.15 -8.93 -10.85
CA ILE A 4 -4.83 -10.04 -10.17
C ILE A 4 -4.51 -9.93 -8.68
N VAL A 5 -5.55 -10.00 -7.85
CA VAL A 5 -5.48 -9.97 -6.37
C VAL A 5 -6.41 -11.00 -5.79
N SER A 6 -6.19 -11.43 -4.55
CA SER A 6 -7.28 -12.04 -3.78
C SER A 6 -8.17 -10.92 -3.25
N LEU A 7 -9.46 -10.93 -3.60
CA LEU A 7 -10.45 -9.95 -3.16
C LEU A 7 -11.42 -10.61 -2.18
N ASP A 8 -11.58 -10.02 -1.00
CA ASP A 8 -12.52 -10.54 -0.01
C ASP A 8 -13.96 -10.45 -0.53
N SER A 9 -14.80 -11.42 -0.21
CA SER A 9 -16.21 -11.42 -0.60
C SER A 9 -17.06 -10.46 0.25
N GLN A 10 -16.48 -9.90 1.32
CA GLN A 10 -17.15 -8.99 2.24
C GLN A 10 -16.49 -7.60 2.26
N SER A 11 -17.34 -6.57 2.40
CA SER A 11 -16.94 -5.18 2.60
C SER A 11 -17.13 -4.75 4.04
N PHE A 12 -16.32 -3.80 4.51
CA PHE A 12 -16.36 -3.28 5.87
C PHE A 12 -16.54 -1.76 5.86
N THR A 13 -17.33 -1.23 6.80
CA THR A 13 -17.47 0.22 6.99
C THR A 13 -16.48 0.79 8.00
N SER A 14 -15.76 -0.08 8.72
CA SER A 14 -14.73 0.25 9.69
C SER A 14 -13.68 -0.85 9.73
N LYS A 15 -12.46 -0.54 10.20
CA LYS A 15 -11.39 -1.54 10.32
C LYS A 15 -11.83 -2.66 11.29
N PRO A 16 -11.74 -3.94 10.90
CA PRO A 16 -11.87 -5.08 11.82
C PRO A 16 -11.01 -4.91 13.07
N GLN A 17 -11.58 -5.15 14.26
CA GLN A 17 -10.90 -4.89 15.56
C GLN A 17 -10.47 -6.15 16.29
N VAL A 18 -11.03 -7.32 15.94
CA VAL A 18 -10.83 -8.57 16.70
C VAL A 18 -10.06 -9.58 15.86
N ASP A 19 -9.07 -10.25 16.46
CA ASP A 19 -8.20 -11.20 15.75
C ASP A 19 -8.94 -12.35 15.06
N ALA A 20 -10.04 -12.82 15.66
CA ALA A 20 -10.89 -13.85 15.04
C ALA A 20 -11.52 -13.40 13.71
N GLU A 21 -11.89 -12.12 13.61
CA GLU A 21 -12.41 -11.54 12.38
C GLU A 21 -11.31 -11.45 11.31
N VAL A 22 -10.11 -11.02 11.71
CA VAL A 22 -8.93 -10.97 10.83
C VAL A 22 -8.57 -12.37 10.31
N GLY A 23 -8.60 -13.39 11.17
CA GLY A 23 -8.40 -14.79 10.78
C GLY A 23 -9.44 -15.26 9.77
N THR A 24 -10.70 -14.88 9.94
CA THR A 24 -11.78 -15.22 9.00
C THR A 24 -11.56 -14.57 7.63
N ILE A 25 -11.13 -13.31 7.58
CA ILE A 25 -10.80 -12.62 6.33
C ILE A 25 -9.65 -13.32 5.62
N ARG A 26 -8.57 -13.66 6.34
CA ARG A 26 -7.42 -14.40 5.80
C ARG A 26 -7.82 -15.75 5.23
N ASN A 27 -8.70 -16.48 5.91
CA ASN A 27 -9.18 -17.78 5.41
C ASN A 27 -9.93 -17.66 4.08
N ARG A 28 -10.73 -16.59 3.89
CA ARG A 28 -11.39 -16.35 2.60
C ARG A 28 -10.39 -15.98 1.52
N LEU A 29 -9.50 -15.02 1.79
CA LEU A 29 -8.48 -14.53 0.85
C LEU A 29 -7.46 -15.60 0.46
N GLY A 30 -7.24 -16.59 1.33
CA GLY A 30 -6.36 -17.72 1.09
C GLY A 30 -6.92 -18.77 0.11
N SER A 31 -8.08 -18.54 -0.50
CA SER A 31 -8.63 -19.41 -1.54
C SER A 31 -8.52 -18.80 -2.94
N SER A 32 -8.19 -19.63 -3.93
CA SER A 32 -8.11 -19.25 -5.34
C SER A 32 -9.45 -18.77 -5.92
N THR A 33 -10.56 -19.14 -5.29
CA THR A 33 -11.90 -18.64 -5.65
C THR A 33 -12.06 -17.13 -5.44
N THR A 34 -11.17 -16.50 -4.67
CA THR A 34 -11.13 -15.06 -4.46
C THR A 34 -10.20 -14.32 -5.43
N HIS A 35 -9.44 -15.05 -6.24
CA HIS A 35 -8.56 -14.44 -7.25
C HIS A 35 -9.40 -13.68 -8.28
N SER A 36 -9.21 -12.36 -8.31
CA SER A 36 -10.01 -11.44 -9.09
C SER A 36 -9.11 -10.64 -10.01
N LYS A 37 -9.36 -10.74 -11.32
CA LYS A 37 -8.71 -9.90 -12.32
C LYS A 37 -9.47 -8.59 -12.45
N LEU A 38 -8.81 -7.48 -12.12
CA LEU A 38 -9.41 -6.16 -12.04
C LEU A 38 -8.57 -5.13 -12.80
N THR A 39 -9.21 -4.12 -13.34
CA THR A 39 -8.53 -2.85 -13.65
C THR A 39 -8.16 -2.13 -12.35
N LEU A 40 -7.20 -1.21 -12.40
CA LEU A 40 -6.84 -0.41 -11.21
C LEU A 40 -7.99 0.49 -10.77
N GLU A 41 -8.85 0.93 -11.70
CA GLU A 41 -10.08 1.65 -11.40
C GLU A 41 -11.08 0.81 -10.62
N GLN A 42 -11.37 -0.40 -11.08
CA GLN A 42 -12.25 -1.34 -10.36
C GLN A 42 -11.70 -1.69 -8.99
N LEU A 43 -10.39 -1.91 -8.89
CA LEU A 43 -9.73 -2.14 -7.61
C LEU A 43 -9.91 -0.95 -6.67
N GLY A 44 -9.70 0.27 -7.15
CA GLY A 44 -9.93 1.48 -6.37
C GLY A 44 -11.38 1.59 -5.88
N GLU A 45 -12.36 1.24 -6.71
CA GLU A 45 -13.78 1.20 -6.32
C GLU A 45 -14.06 0.18 -5.22
N TYR A 46 -13.50 -1.02 -5.30
CA TYR A 46 -13.62 -2.03 -4.24
C TYR A 46 -12.97 -1.55 -2.93
N LEU A 47 -11.76 -0.99 -2.99
CA LEU A 47 -11.08 -0.45 -1.82
C LEU A 47 -11.88 0.71 -1.19
N HIS A 48 -12.44 1.61 -2.00
CA HIS A 48 -13.27 2.73 -1.54
C HIS A 48 -14.56 2.28 -0.86
N ARG A 49 -15.11 1.14 -1.30
CA ARG A 49 -16.27 0.48 -0.68
C ARG A 49 -15.91 -0.38 0.53
N GLY A 50 -14.64 -0.40 0.95
CA GLY A 50 -14.20 -1.07 2.16
C GLY A 50 -13.91 -2.56 2.02
N TYR A 51 -13.73 -3.06 0.79
CA TYR A 51 -13.29 -4.43 0.57
C TYR A 51 -11.81 -4.59 0.93
N THR A 52 -11.46 -5.76 1.48
CA THR A 52 -10.08 -6.13 1.81
C THR A 52 -9.48 -6.92 0.66
N ILE A 53 -8.19 -6.73 0.39
CA ILE A 53 -7.46 -7.51 -0.60
C ILE A 53 -6.21 -8.15 0.00
N GLN A 54 -5.65 -9.14 -0.69
CA GLN A 54 -4.28 -9.60 -0.55
C GLN A 54 -3.59 -9.48 -1.90
N GLY A 55 -2.39 -8.89 -1.92
CA GLY A 55 -1.64 -8.68 -3.16
C GLY A 55 -1.04 -9.96 -3.72
N ALA A 56 -0.53 -10.83 -2.83
CA ALA A 56 -0.06 -12.17 -3.20
C ALA A 56 -1.23 -13.12 -3.48
N LEU A 57 -1.09 -13.91 -4.54
CA LEU A 57 -1.97 -15.04 -4.83
C LEU A 57 -1.40 -16.30 -4.20
N LEU A 58 -2.26 -17.08 -3.54
CA LEU A 58 -1.86 -18.32 -2.87
C LEU A 58 -2.58 -19.50 -3.50
N ARG A 59 -1.91 -20.65 -3.57
CA ARG A 59 -2.51 -21.91 -3.99
C ARG A 59 -3.56 -22.37 -2.98
N ASP A 60 -4.66 -22.93 -3.47
CA ASP A 60 -5.66 -23.63 -2.66
C ASP A 60 -5.07 -24.85 -1.93
N ASN A 61 -5.82 -25.35 -0.94
CA ASN A 61 -5.54 -26.58 -0.20
C ASN A 61 -4.18 -26.52 0.52
N GLN A 62 -4.12 -25.67 1.56
CA GLN A 62 -3.01 -25.65 2.50
C GLN A 62 -2.90 -27.01 3.17
N ASN A 63 -1.77 -27.68 2.98
CA ASN A 63 -1.46 -28.86 3.76
C ASN A 63 -1.17 -28.46 5.20
N VAL A 64 -1.35 -29.41 6.13
CA VAL A 64 -0.88 -29.24 7.50
C VAL A 64 0.63 -28.95 7.45
N ASP A 65 1.06 -27.88 8.10
CA ASP A 65 2.44 -27.37 8.16
C ASP A 65 3.00 -26.68 6.91
N GLU A 66 2.20 -26.48 5.85
CA GLU A 66 2.64 -25.72 4.67
C GLU A 66 2.70 -24.21 4.95
N SER A 67 3.83 -23.60 4.64
CA SER A 67 4.07 -22.16 4.82
C SER A 67 3.41 -21.31 3.74
N THR A 68 3.29 -20.00 4.00
CA THR A 68 2.85 -19.02 2.99
C THR A 68 3.75 -19.01 1.76
N GLU A 69 5.07 -19.12 1.97
CA GLU A 69 6.07 -19.13 0.90
C GLU A 69 5.85 -20.31 -0.06
N GLU A 70 5.63 -21.52 0.47
CA GLU A 70 5.36 -22.72 -0.34
C GLU A 70 4.04 -22.61 -1.13
N ARG A 71 3.09 -21.83 -0.63
CA ARG A 71 1.80 -21.58 -1.30
C ARG A 71 1.84 -20.41 -2.27
N PHE A 72 2.88 -19.59 -2.25
CA PHE A 72 2.96 -18.38 -3.06
C PHE A 72 2.97 -18.73 -4.54
N LEU A 73 2.06 -18.12 -5.30
CA LEU A 73 1.97 -18.29 -6.74
C LEU A 73 2.61 -17.11 -7.46
N GLU A 74 2.09 -15.91 -7.19
CA GLU A 74 2.53 -14.69 -7.82
C GLU A 74 2.01 -13.45 -7.09
N GLN A 75 2.62 -12.29 -7.37
CA GLN A 75 2.17 -10.99 -6.89
C GLN A 75 2.47 -9.90 -7.92
N GLN A 76 1.52 -9.01 -8.13
CA GLN A 76 1.68 -7.84 -9.00
C GLN A 76 1.45 -6.52 -8.27
N LEU A 77 0.76 -6.55 -7.12
CA LEU A 77 0.52 -5.37 -6.28
C LEU A 77 1.30 -5.44 -4.98
N PHE A 78 1.97 -4.34 -4.67
CA PHE A 78 2.73 -4.11 -3.45
C PHE A 78 2.19 -2.86 -2.78
N TYR A 79 2.24 -2.78 -1.46
CA TYR A 79 1.69 -1.62 -0.77
C TYR A 79 2.49 -1.29 0.48
N VAL A 80 2.44 -0.01 0.84
CA VAL A 80 3.04 0.53 2.06
C VAL A 80 1.96 1.19 2.89
N VAL A 81 1.94 0.89 4.18
CA VAL A 81 1.07 1.55 5.16
C VAL A 81 1.87 2.65 5.85
N ILE A 82 1.56 3.90 5.56
CA ILE A 82 2.12 5.06 6.26
C ILE A 82 1.31 5.26 7.54
N ASP A 83 1.86 4.82 8.66
CA ASP A 83 1.31 5.02 9.99
C ASP A 83 2.03 6.18 10.68
N ASN A 84 1.46 7.39 10.58
CA ASN A 84 2.00 8.58 11.23
C ASN A 84 1.81 8.60 12.75
N THR A 85 1.82 7.44 13.41
CA THR A 85 1.84 7.32 14.86
C THR A 85 3.17 6.81 15.38
N TYR A 86 3.55 7.26 16.57
CA TYR A 86 4.53 6.56 17.40
C TYR A 86 3.90 6.20 18.73
N ILE A 87 4.27 5.04 19.29
CA ILE A 87 3.83 4.61 20.62
C ILE A 87 4.94 4.96 21.61
N SER A 88 4.62 5.78 22.62
CA SER A 88 5.55 6.02 23.71
C SER A 88 5.70 4.72 24.52
N LYS A 89 6.91 4.16 24.55
CA LYS A 89 7.19 2.92 25.31
C LYS A 89 7.01 3.09 26.82
N LEU A 90 7.08 4.32 27.33
CA LEU A 90 6.96 4.62 28.76
C LEU A 90 5.52 4.54 29.26
N ILE A 91 4.56 4.96 28.43
CA ILE A 91 3.15 5.13 28.83
C ILE A 91 2.16 4.38 27.94
N GLY A 92 2.62 3.73 26.87
CA GLY A 92 1.79 2.97 25.94
C GLY A 92 0.84 3.80 25.07
N VAL A 93 0.97 5.13 25.07
CA VAL A 93 0.07 6.04 24.35
C VAL A 93 0.57 6.33 22.94
N LYS A 94 -0.36 6.44 21.99
CA LYS A 94 -0.12 6.84 20.60
C LYS A 94 -0.06 8.36 20.46
N TYR A 95 0.96 8.83 19.76
CA TYR A 95 1.19 10.22 19.42
C TYR A 95 1.36 10.36 17.92
N LYS A 96 1.09 11.54 17.38
CA LYS A 96 1.47 11.85 16.00
C LYS A 96 2.99 11.87 15.87
N SER A 97 3.52 11.20 14.85
CA SER A 97 4.96 11.19 14.56
C SER A 97 5.48 12.60 14.21
N PRO A 98 6.66 13.02 14.72
CA PRO A 98 7.31 14.25 14.25
C PRO A 98 7.73 14.16 12.78
N GLU A 99 7.87 12.95 12.23
CA GLU A 99 8.17 12.68 10.82
C GLU A 99 6.90 12.38 10.00
N ALA A 100 5.73 12.79 10.51
CA ALA A 100 4.45 12.50 9.87
C ALA A 100 4.40 13.02 8.43
N ILE A 101 4.01 12.13 7.50
CA ILE A 101 3.72 12.46 6.12
C ILE A 101 2.24 12.77 6.00
N GLU A 102 1.88 14.06 5.92
CA GLU A 102 0.49 14.49 6.06
C GLU A 102 -0.25 14.74 4.75
N THR A 103 0.46 14.82 3.63
CA THR A 103 -0.12 15.21 2.35
C THR A 103 0.23 14.25 1.23
N LEU A 104 -0.64 14.22 0.23
CA LEU A 104 -0.45 13.46 -1.00
C LEU A 104 0.81 13.92 -1.75
N GLU A 105 1.06 15.23 -1.79
CA GLU A 105 2.23 15.82 -2.45
C GLU A 105 3.54 15.36 -1.80
N ALA A 106 3.56 15.19 -0.48
CA ALA A 106 4.74 14.67 0.22
C ALA A 106 5.02 13.22 -0.15
N ILE A 107 3.98 12.37 -0.23
CA ILE A 107 4.08 10.98 -0.71
C ILE A 107 4.63 10.95 -2.14
N LEU A 108 4.00 11.69 -3.05
CA LEU A 108 4.40 11.76 -4.46
C LEU A 108 5.83 12.26 -4.64
N LYS A 109 6.27 13.23 -3.81
CA LYS A 109 7.65 13.74 -3.83
C LYS A 109 8.66 12.67 -3.40
N ILE A 110 8.33 11.84 -2.41
CA ILE A 110 9.16 10.71 -1.99
C ILE A 110 9.26 9.69 -3.13
N CYS A 111 8.13 9.25 -3.67
CA CYS A 111 8.08 8.28 -4.77
C CYS A 111 8.88 8.76 -6.00
N ARG A 112 8.69 10.01 -6.41
CA ARG A 112 9.41 10.63 -7.55
C ARG A 112 10.92 10.62 -7.34
N ARG A 113 11.39 10.95 -6.14
CA ARG A 113 12.84 10.92 -5.81
C ARG A 113 13.42 9.51 -5.84
N ALA A 114 12.60 8.51 -5.51
CA ALA A 114 12.98 7.11 -5.50
C ALA A 114 12.84 6.44 -6.89
N GLY A 115 12.30 7.13 -7.89
CA GLY A 115 12.13 6.58 -9.25
C GLY A 115 10.97 5.61 -9.38
N VAL A 116 10.03 5.59 -8.43
CA VAL A 116 8.84 4.73 -8.46
C VAL A 116 7.57 5.56 -8.53
N LYS A 117 6.50 4.96 -9.06
CA LYS A 117 5.20 5.58 -9.23
C LYS A 117 4.13 4.78 -8.50
N PRO A 118 3.38 5.40 -7.59
CA PRO A 118 2.23 4.75 -6.98
C PRO A 118 1.10 4.62 -8.02
N CYS A 119 0.35 3.53 -7.96
CA CYS A 119 -0.82 3.31 -8.80
C CYS A 119 -2.12 3.73 -8.10
N ILE A 120 -2.20 3.60 -6.78
CA ILE A 120 -3.34 4.01 -5.95
C ILE A 120 -2.82 4.58 -4.62
N ILE A 121 -3.41 5.68 -4.14
CA ILE A 121 -3.17 6.21 -2.79
C ILE A 121 -4.52 6.52 -2.13
N TYR A 122 -4.71 6.13 -0.87
CA TYR A 122 -5.91 6.48 -0.11
C TYR A 122 -5.66 6.57 1.40
N GLU A 123 -6.58 7.20 2.12
CA GLU A 123 -6.53 7.25 3.58
C GLU A 123 -7.13 5.99 4.21
N SER A 124 -6.52 5.46 5.27
CA SER A 124 -7.02 4.28 5.99
C SER A 124 -8.34 4.55 6.74
N PHE A 125 -9.07 3.49 7.11
CA PHE A 125 -10.22 3.59 8.03
C PHE A 125 -9.95 4.42 9.28
N THR A 126 -8.75 4.32 9.85
CA THR A 126 -8.36 4.99 11.10
C THR A 126 -7.70 6.35 10.89
N SER A 127 -7.54 6.79 9.63
CA SER A 127 -7.10 8.15 9.33
C SER A 127 -8.11 9.16 9.86
N GLY A 128 -7.63 10.26 10.45
CA GLY A 128 -8.45 11.26 11.12
C GLY A 128 -8.53 11.09 12.64
N SER A 129 -8.03 9.98 13.20
CA SER A 129 -7.97 9.77 14.65
C SER A 129 -7.18 10.87 15.35
N LYS A 130 -7.53 11.17 16.61
CA LYS A 130 -6.80 12.13 17.43
C LYS A 130 -5.73 11.46 18.29
N ASP A 131 -4.59 12.11 18.45
CA ASP A 131 -3.65 11.73 19.51
C ASP A 131 -4.05 12.31 20.88
N LEU A 132 -3.24 12.05 21.91
CA LEU A 132 -3.50 12.52 23.27
C LEU A 132 -3.59 14.05 23.39
N HIS A 133 -2.98 14.80 22.47
CA HIS A 133 -2.98 16.26 22.44
C HIS A 133 -4.05 16.83 21.49
N GLY A 134 -4.92 15.99 20.93
CA GLY A 134 -5.98 16.39 20.01
C GLY A 134 -5.51 16.65 18.58
N ALA A 135 -4.26 16.33 18.23
CA ALA A 135 -3.76 16.45 16.87
C ALA A 135 -4.37 15.36 15.97
N THR A 136 -4.82 15.75 14.78
CA THR A 136 -5.34 14.79 13.79
C THR A 136 -4.17 14.00 13.19
N ILE A 137 -4.30 12.67 13.18
CA ILE A 137 -3.34 11.76 12.57
C ILE A 137 -3.89 11.31 11.21
N LYS A 138 -3.17 11.62 10.14
CA LYS A 138 -3.43 11.06 8.82
C LYS A 138 -2.70 9.73 8.65
N LYS A 139 -3.33 8.75 8.04
CA LYS A 139 -2.71 7.45 7.72
C LYS A 139 -3.03 7.09 6.29
N PHE A 140 -2.00 6.79 5.51
CA PHE A 140 -2.14 6.55 4.07
C PHE A 140 -1.76 5.12 3.73
N LEU A 141 -2.39 4.58 2.70
CA LEU A 141 -1.97 3.36 2.04
C LEU A 141 -1.57 3.73 0.63
N VAL A 142 -0.36 3.31 0.25
CA VAL A 142 0.27 3.63 -1.04
C VAL A 142 0.50 2.32 -1.76
N ILE A 143 -0.19 2.11 -2.87
CA ILE A 143 -0.11 0.89 -3.68
C ILE A 143 0.77 1.14 -4.90
N PHE A 144 1.59 0.17 -5.24
CA PHE A 144 2.45 0.10 -6.41
C PHE A 144 2.10 -1.16 -7.21
N ALA A 145 2.09 -1.05 -8.53
CA ALA A 145 1.93 -2.19 -9.42
C ALA A 145 3.25 -2.49 -10.15
N ALA A 146 3.60 -3.75 -10.27
CA ALA A 146 4.61 -4.23 -11.21
C ALA A 146 3.99 -4.41 -12.61
N ASP A 147 4.75 -4.12 -13.66
CA ASP A 147 4.34 -4.37 -15.05
C ASP A 147 4.29 -5.87 -15.39
N GLU A 148 5.06 -6.68 -14.67
CA GLU A 148 5.11 -8.14 -14.75
C GLU A 148 4.71 -8.82 -13.43
N HIS A 149 4.37 -10.10 -13.50
CA HIS A 149 4.06 -10.93 -12.33
C HIS A 149 5.35 -11.35 -11.63
N VAL A 150 5.44 -11.11 -10.32
CA VAL A 150 6.55 -11.61 -9.50
C VAL A 150 6.17 -12.98 -8.96
N THR A 151 6.84 -14.04 -9.44
CA THR A 151 6.56 -15.44 -9.06
C THR A 151 7.51 -15.99 -7.99
N ASP A 152 8.51 -15.20 -7.58
CA ASP A 152 9.46 -15.56 -6.53
C ASP A 152 9.12 -14.82 -5.22
N PHE A 153 8.86 -15.57 -4.15
CA PHE A 153 8.43 -15.03 -2.86
C PHE A 153 9.46 -14.07 -2.27
N GLU A 154 10.75 -14.43 -2.32
CA GLU A 154 11.84 -13.62 -1.79
C GLU A 154 12.03 -12.31 -2.58
N THR A 155 11.82 -12.34 -3.90
CA THR A 155 11.80 -11.13 -4.72
C THR A 155 10.63 -10.23 -4.33
N SER A 156 9.43 -10.79 -4.12
CA SER A 156 8.28 -10.03 -3.62
C SER A 156 8.58 -9.35 -2.28
N ARG A 157 9.12 -10.11 -1.33
CA ARG A 157 9.53 -9.59 -0.02
C ARG A 157 10.54 -8.45 -0.12
N LYS A 158 11.57 -8.59 -0.94
CA LYS A 158 12.58 -7.54 -1.16
C LYS A 158 11.97 -6.26 -1.75
N ILE A 159 11.00 -6.38 -2.66
CA ILE A 159 10.26 -5.23 -3.19
C ILE A 159 9.51 -4.51 -2.05
N ILE A 160 8.78 -5.25 -1.21
CA ILE A 160 8.03 -4.68 -0.10
C ILE A 160 8.97 -3.96 0.87
N GLU A 161 10.08 -4.60 1.24
CA GLU A 161 11.09 -4.02 2.13
C GLU A 161 11.72 -2.74 1.54
N ALA A 162 12.05 -2.75 0.24
CA ALA A 162 12.55 -1.57 -0.45
C ALA A 162 11.54 -0.42 -0.42
N LEU A 163 10.26 -0.69 -0.72
CA LEU A 163 9.19 0.31 -0.69
C LEU A 163 8.93 0.85 0.72
N ILE A 164 8.90 -0.01 1.75
CA ILE A 164 8.77 0.38 3.16
C ILE A 164 9.91 1.34 3.55
N SER A 165 11.13 1.06 3.11
CA SER A 165 12.31 1.89 3.43
C SER A 165 12.23 3.33 2.92
N LEU A 166 11.36 3.62 1.95
CA LEU A 166 11.19 4.96 1.39
C LEU A 166 10.52 5.93 2.37
N PHE A 167 9.69 5.41 3.29
CA PHE A 167 8.84 6.23 4.14
C PHE A 167 9.23 6.09 5.62
N PRO A 168 9.60 7.18 6.32
CA PRO A 168 10.06 7.11 7.72
C PRO A 168 9.01 6.54 8.68
N THR A 169 7.72 6.76 8.37
CA THR A 169 6.58 6.32 9.18
C THR A 169 5.85 5.10 8.61
N ALA A 170 6.51 4.33 7.73
CA ALA A 170 5.93 3.07 7.26
C ALA A 170 5.81 2.04 8.39
N ASP A 171 4.69 1.31 8.41
CA ASP A 171 4.49 0.16 9.27
C ASP A 171 5.39 -1.00 8.82
N LYS A 172 6.42 -1.28 9.62
CA LYS A 172 7.42 -2.32 9.34
C LYS A 172 6.86 -3.74 9.50
N ALA A 173 5.69 -3.91 10.12
CA ALA A 173 5.04 -5.20 10.27
C ALA A 173 4.40 -5.70 8.96
N CYS A 174 4.26 -4.83 7.95
CA CYS A 174 3.65 -5.16 6.65
C CYS A 174 4.65 -5.69 5.60
N SER A 175 5.73 -6.36 6.02
CA SER A 175 6.76 -6.90 5.10
C SER A 175 6.44 -8.27 4.52
N ASP A 176 5.42 -8.96 5.04
CA ASP A 176 4.98 -10.27 4.53
C ASP A 176 4.20 -10.10 3.21
N PRO A 177 4.59 -10.77 2.10
CA PRO A 177 3.83 -10.81 0.85
C PRO A 177 2.33 -11.17 0.99
N ALA A 178 1.97 -12.03 1.95
CA ALA A 178 0.58 -12.40 2.23
C ALA A 178 -0.11 -11.49 3.27
N SER A 179 0.48 -10.33 3.57
CA SER A 179 -0.23 -9.30 4.32
C SER A 179 -1.55 -8.97 3.61
N ILE A 180 -2.58 -8.64 4.40
CA ILE A 180 -3.86 -8.17 3.88
C ILE A 180 -3.92 -6.64 3.93
N LEU A 181 -4.51 -6.06 2.91
CA LEU A 181 -4.72 -4.62 2.75
C LEU A 181 -6.20 -4.31 2.91
N TYR A 182 -6.55 -3.62 3.99
CA TYR A 182 -7.92 -3.15 4.19
C TYR A 182 -8.25 -2.01 3.23
N GLY A 183 -9.49 -2.00 2.74
CA GLY A 183 -10.06 -0.85 2.07
C GLY A 183 -10.24 0.36 3.00
N THR A 184 -11.16 1.24 2.63
CA THR A 184 -11.48 2.45 3.38
C THR A 184 -12.97 2.73 3.40
N SER A 185 -13.34 3.84 4.03
CA SER A 185 -14.73 4.28 4.13
C SER A 185 -15.07 5.27 3.01
N PRO A 186 -16.33 5.31 2.53
CA PRO A 186 -16.73 6.14 1.38
C PRO A 186 -16.48 7.66 1.55
N ASP A 187 -16.39 8.15 2.79
CA ASP A 187 -16.08 9.55 3.11
C ASP A 187 -14.61 9.92 2.91
N LYS A 188 -13.71 8.93 2.72
CA LYS A 188 -12.28 9.16 2.54
C LYS A 188 -11.90 9.18 1.06
N PRO A 189 -10.95 10.05 0.66
CA PRO A 189 -10.52 10.14 -0.72
C PRO A 189 -9.65 8.93 -1.12
N ILE A 190 -9.81 8.50 -2.38
CA ILE A 190 -8.92 7.58 -3.08
C ILE A 190 -8.45 8.24 -4.38
N TYR A 191 -7.15 8.11 -4.66
CA TYR A 191 -6.49 8.66 -5.83
C TYR A 191 -5.95 7.50 -6.66
N ILE A 192 -6.30 7.48 -7.95
CA ILE A 192 -5.94 6.40 -8.89
C ILE A 192 -5.10 7.02 -10.00
N TYR A 193 -3.90 6.50 -10.22
CA TYR A 193 -2.90 7.02 -11.15
C TYR A 193 -2.68 6.13 -12.37
N ASN A 194 -3.12 4.86 -12.32
CA ASN A 194 -2.99 3.90 -13.42
C ASN A 194 -1.55 3.62 -13.90
N GLU A 195 -0.59 3.77 -13.00
CA GLU A 195 0.84 3.57 -13.28
C GLU A 195 1.29 2.15 -12.95
N ALA A 196 2.30 1.67 -13.67
CA ALA A 196 3.03 0.44 -13.40
C ALA A 196 4.53 0.75 -13.31
N ASN A 197 5.28 -0.13 -12.66
CA ASN A 197 6.72 -0.01 -12.48
C ASN A 197 7.38 -1.31 -12.95
N SER A 198 8.59 -1.22 -13.51
CA SER A 198 9.39 -2.43 -13.69
C SER A 198 9.78 -3.02 -12.34
N ILE A 199 9.93 -4.35 -12.29
CA ILE A 199 10.44 -5.06 -11.11
C ILE A 199 11.79 -4.46 -10.67
N GLU A 200 12.67 -4.13 -11.62
CA GLU A 200 13.96 -3.49 -11.35
C GLU A 200 13.80 -2.12 -10.67
N SER A 201 12.84 -1.29 -11.10
CA SER A 201 12.60 0.02 -10.48
C SER A 201 12.10 -0.13 -9.04
N LEU A 202 11.26 -1.13 -8.79
CA LEU A 202 10.75 -1.43 -7.46
C LEU A 202 11.86 -1.92 -6.52
N LEU A 203 12.72 -2.82 -6.98
CA LEU A 203 13.86 -3.34 -6.20
C LEU A 203 14.92 -2.28 -5.91
N ASN A 204 15.19 -1.39 -6.87
CA ASN A 204 16.24 -0.38 -6.77
C ASN A 204 15.76 0.96 -6.21
N CYS A 205 14.49 1.04 -5.80
CA CYS A 205 13.96 2.25 -5.19
C CYS A 205 14.74 2.53 -3.90
N SER A 206 15.18 3.78 -3.72
CA SER A 206 15.98 4.15 -2.55
C SER A 206 15.62 5.53 -2.07
N SER A 207 15.61 5.70 -0.74
CA SER A 207 15.60 7.02 -0.13
C SER A 207 16.89 7.72 -0.54
N ALA A 208 16.81 8.68 -1.46
CA ALA A 208 18.00 9.32 -2.01
C ALA A 208 18.86 10.00 -0.92
N THR A 209 19.87 9.28 -0.43
CA THR A 209 21.08 9.74 0.26
C THR A 209 22.32 9.52 -0.60
N LYS A 210 22.18 9.46 -1.93
CA LYS A 210 23.33 9.59 -2.83
C LYS A 210 23.75 11.06 -2.86
N LYS A 211 24.85 11.41 -2.17
CA LYS A 211 25.58 12.67 -2.37
C LYS A 211 25.84 12.82 -3.87
N SER A 212 25.13 13.74 -4.52
CA SER A 212 25.29 13.99 -5.95
C SER A 212 26.60 14.75 -6.20
N THR A 213 27.65 14.05 -6.57
CA THR A 213 28.77 14.65 -7.33
C THR A 213 28.55 14.38 -8.80
N SER A 214 27.68 15.15 -9.45
CA SER A 214 27.90 15.52 -10.86
C SER A 214 27.13 16.79 -11.22
N LYS A 215 27.86 17.76 -11.78
CA LYS A 215 27.31 18.95 -12.42
C LYS A 215 26.59 18.51 -13.69
N ARG A 216 25.27 18.72 -13.79
CA ARG A 216 24.58 18.80 -15.07
C ARG A 216 23.58 19.96 -15.11
N ARG A 217 23.65 20.68 -16.23
CA ARG A 217 23.01 21.95 -16.54
C ARG A 217 21.48 21.88 -16.39
N HIS A 218 20.90 22.92 -15.78
CA HIS A 218 19.46 23.15 -15.75
C HIS A 218 18.92 23.38 -17.17
N ARG A 219 18.00 22.52 -17.59
CA ARG A 219 16.95 22.85 -18.54
C ARG A 219 15.66 22.95 -17.73
N LYS A 220 15.04 24.13 -17.70
CA LYS A 220 13.70 24.30 -17.13
C LYS A 220 12.73 23.54 -18.03
N GLU A 221 12.21 22.43 -17.53
CA GLU A 221 10.97 21.85 -18.02
C GLU A 221 9.88 22.30 -17.05
N ASP A 222 9.20 23.37 -17.42
CA ASP A 222 7.90 23.72 -16.86
C ASP A 222 6.91 22.66 -17.36
N CYS A 223 6.49 21.77 -16.46
CA CYS A 223 5.36 20.88 -16.72
C CYS A 223 4.33 21.06 -15.60
N THR A 224 3.22 21.64 -16.01
CA THR A 224 1.98 21.85 -15.29
C THR A 224 1.53 20.59 -14.57
N VAL A 225 1.20 20.72 -13.29
CA VAL A 225 0.37 19.76 -12.56
C VAL A 225 -0.95 19.69 -13.31
N ALA A 226 -1.16 18.64 -14.11
CA ALA A 226 -2.51 18.28 -14.49
C ALA A 226 -3.18 17.79 -13.20
N ASP A 227 -4.00 18.66 -12.62
CA ASP A 227 -4.97 18.31 -11.59
C ASP A 227 -5.87 17.20 -12.13
N ILE A 228 -5.49 15.93 -11.96
CA ILE A 228 -6.44 14.84 -12.01
C ILE A 228 -7.16 14.87 -10.66
N LYS A 229 -8.10 15.82 -10.54
CA LYS A 229 -9.22 15.69 -9.62
C LYS A 229 -10.01 14.48 -10.12
N VAL A 230 -9.92 13.35 -9.42
CA VAL A 230 -11.06 12.43 -9.42
C VAL A 230 -12.14 13.08 -8.54
N LYS A 231 -12.79 14.09 -9.11
CA LYS A 231 -14.15 14.45 -8.72
C LYS A 231 -15.03 13.45 -9.47
N ARG A 232 -15.52 12.42 -8.79
CA ARG A 232 -16.67 11.69 -9.34
C ARG A 232 -17.93 12.45 -8.92
N LEU A 233 -18.56 13.08 -9.93
CA LEU A 233 -20.02 13.11 -10.10
C LEU A 233 -20.49 11.67 -9.78
N TRP A 234 -21.34 11.44 -8.79
CA TRP A 234 -22.72 11.90 -8.67
C TRP A 234 -23.08 12.14 -7.21
#